data_AF-A0A7J8F205-F1
#
_entry.id   AF-A0A7J8F205-F1
#
_cell.length_a   1.000
_cell.length_b   1.000
_cell.length_c   1.000
_cell.angle_alpha   90.00
_cell.angle_beta   90.00
_cell.angle_gamma   90.00
#
_symmetry.space_group_name_H-M   'P 1'
#
loop_
_entity.id
_entity.type
_entity.pdbx_description
1 polymer ?
#
loop_
_entity_poly.entity_id
_entity_poly.type
_entity_poly.pdbx_seq_one_letter_code
_entity_poly.pdbx_strand_id
1 'polypeptide(L)'
;MGMCSRQERIQKDIDVVIQKSRAEKDCSFADFRYSDSTFTFTYVGGPKSVSYSVHVSEDYPDNTYVSSSENDEDVLVTTEPIPVIFHRIATELRKTNDINCCLSIKSKLQKENGEESRQNSTVEEDSEGDNDSEEFYYGGQVNYDGELHKHPQLEADLSAVREIYGPHAVSLR
;
A
#
# COMPACT_ATOMS: atom_id res chain seq x y z
N MET A 1 -10.44 -30.39 20.60
CA MET A 1 -9.84 -29.07 20.84
C MET A 1 -10.29 -28.19 19.70
N GLY A 2 -11.15 -27.20 19.95
CA GLY A 2 -11.66 -26.31 18.89
C GLY A 2 -10.56 -25.36 18.40
N MET A 3 -10.68 -24.88 17.17
CA MET A 3 -9.77 -23.87 16.61
C MET A 3 -9.87 -22.59 17.46
N CYS A 4 -8.74 -21.93 17.73
CA CYS A 4 -8.77 -20.61 18.38
C CYS A 4 -9.50 -19.61 17.46
N SER A 5 -10.25 -18.64 18.01
CA SER A 5 -11.04 -17.68 17.21
C SER A 5 -10.23 -16.93 16.15
N ARG A 6 -8.91 -16.74 16.36
CA ARG A 6 -7.99 -16.23 15.34
C ARG A 6 -7.81 -17.21 14.18
N GLN A 7 -7.56 -18.49 14.49
CA GLN A 7 -7.36 -19.53 13.49
C GLN A 7 -8.63 -19.79 12.66
N GLU A 8 -9.81 -19.69 13.28
CA GLU A 8 -11.09 -19.72 12.57
C GLU A 8 -11.23 -18.56 11.58
N ARG A 9 -10.83 -17.34 11.98
CA ARG A 9 -10.82 -16.17 11.10
C ARG A 9 -9.89 -16.36 9.91
N ILE A 10 -8.66 -16.79 10.16
CA ILE A 10 -7.67 -17.04 9.11
C ILE A 10 -8.17 -18.11 8.14
N GLN A 11 -8.70 -19.22 8.66
CA GLN A 11 -9.23 -20.29 7.81
C GLN A 11 -10.41 -19.79 6.97
N LYS A 12 -11.34 -19.03 7.58
CA LYS A 12 -12.48 -18.43 6.85
C LYS A 12 -12.00 -17.50 5.74
N ASP A 13 -11.01 -16.68 6.00
CA ASP A 13 -10.43 -15.76 5.01
C ASP A 13 -9.76 -16.50 3.85
N ILE A 14 -9.01 -17.57 4.15
CA ILE A 14 -8.40 -18.45 3.13
C ILE A 14 -9.49 -19.14 2.30
N ASP A 15 -10.54 -19.65 2.94
CA ASP A 15 -11.64 -20.31 2.27
C ASP A 15 -12.35 -19.35 1.30
N VAL A 16 -12.54 -18.07 1.69
CA VAL A 16 -13.08 -17.03 0.82
C VAL A 16 -12.20 -16.83 -0.42
N VAL A 17 -10.88 -16.78 -0.27
CA VAL A 17 -9.96 -16.65 -1.41
C VAL A 17 -10.05 -17.85 -2.34
N ILE A 18 -10.01 -19.07 -1.79
CA ILE A 18 -10.09 -20.30 -2.59
C ILE A 18 -11.44 -20.39 -3.31
N GLN A 19 -12.54 -20.08 -2.63
CA GLN A 19 -13.88 -20.08 -3.24
C GLN A 19 -13.97 -19.04 -4.36
N LYS A 20 -13.46 -17.82 -4.14
CA LYS A 20 -13.42 -16.76 -5.15
C LYS A 20 -12.60 -17.18 -6.37
N SER A 21 -11.44 -17.78 -6.15
CA SER A 21 -10.59 -18.32 -7.22
C SER A 21 -11.30 -19.41 -8.02
N ARG A 22 -11.98 -20.36 -7.35
CA ARG A 22 -12.73 -21.44 -8.02
C ARG A 22 -13.97 -20.97 -8.78
N ALA A 23 -14.61 -19.90 -8.30
CA ALA A 23 -15.78 -19.32 -8.96
C ALA A 23 -15.41 -18.55 -10.24
N GLU A 24 -14.16 -18.14 -10.38
CA GLU A 24 -13.67 -17.38 -11.52
C GLU A 24 -13.22 -18.32 -12.65
N LYS A 25 -13.86 -18.19 -13.82
CA LYS A 25 -13.61 -19.07 -14.98
C LYS A 25 -12.18 -18.99 -15.54
N ASP A 26 -11.55 -17.83 -15.40
CA ASP A 26 -10.22 -17.54 -15.93
C ASP A 26 -9.25 -17.21 -14.78
N CYS A 27 -9.33 -17.98 -13.69
CA CYS A 27 -8.47 -17.75 -12.54
C CYS A 27 -7.03 -18.18 -12.83
N SER A 28 -6.13 -17.19 -12.95
CA SER A 28 -4.69 -17.40 -13.08
C SER A 28 -3.99 -17.78 -11.76
N PHE A 29 -4.74 -18.02 -10.68
CA PHE A 29 -4.18 -18.35 -9.37
C PHE A 29 -4.36 -19.83 -9.04
N ALA A 30 -3.31 -20.44 -8.52
CA ALA A 30 -3.26 -21.86 -8.18
C ALA A 30 -2.36 -22.11 -6.95
N ASP A 31 -2.21 -23.37 -6.57
CA ASP A 31 -1.33 -23.85 -5.50
C ASP A 31 -1.51 -23.15 -4.14
N PHE A 32 -2.78 -22.98 -3.75
CA PHE A 32 -3.15 -22.43 -2.44
C PHE A 32 -2.75 -23.38 -1.32
N ARG A 33 -1.84 -22.94 -0.46
CA ARG A 33 -1.35 -23.73 0.68
C ARG A 33 -1.28 -22.85 1.92
N TYR A 34 -1.64 -23.42 3.06
CA TYR A 34 -1.47 -22.77 4.35
C TYR A 34 -0.72 -23.71 5.28
N SER A 35 0.46 -23.29 5.71
CA SER A 35 1.32 -24.05 6.62
C SER A 35 2.18 -23.09 7.44
N ASP A 36 2.44 -23.43 8.70
CA ASP A 36 3.35 -22.67 9.57
C ASP A 36 3.03 -21.17 9.65
N SER A 37 1.74 -20.82 9.69
CA SER A 37 1.25 -19.44 9.67
C SER A 37 1.55 -18.64 8.40
N THR A 38 1.93 -19.32 7.32
CA THR A 38 2.14 -18.71 6.01
C THR A 38 1.12 -19.24 5.03
N PHE A 39 0.38 -18.34 4.40
CA PHE A 39 -0.49 -18.64 3.28
C PHE A 39 0.23 -18.34 1.97
N THR A 40 0.44 -19.36 1.15
CA THR A 40 1.09 -19.23 -0.15
C THR A 40 0.11 -19.50 -1.29
N PHE A 41 0.28 -18.78 -2.38
CA PHE A 41 -0.45 -19.01 -3.62
C PHE A 41 0.39 -18.58 -4.81
N THR A 42 0.18 -19.21 -5.96
CA THR A 42 0.95 -18.97 -7.18
C THR A 42 0.08 -18.32 -8.23
N TYR A 43 0.57 -17.24 -8.81
CA TYR A 43 0.02 -16.66 -10.03
C TYR A 43 0.72 -17.28 -11.25
N VAL A 44 -0.06 -17.67 -12.25
CA VAL A 44 0.42 -18.23 -13.53
C VAL A 44 -0.03 -17.29 -14.65
N GLY A 45 0.91 -16.47 -15.14
CA GLY A 45 0.70 -15.52 -16.22
C GLY A 45 1.54 -15.88 -17.44
N GLY A 46 0.99 -16.73 -18.32
CA GLY A 46 1.69 -17.18 -19.53
C GLY A 46 2.91 -18.07 -19.21
N PRO A 47 4.13 -17.77 -19.72
CA PRO A 47 5.33 -18.58 -19.48
C PRO A 47 5.96 -18.38 -18.09
N LYS A 48 5.45 -17.43 -17.29
CA LYS A 48 6.00 -17.06 -15.99
C LYS A 48 5.01 -17.39 -14.88
N SER A 49 5.53 -17.81 -13.74
CA SER A 49 4.78 -18.06 -12.52
C SER A 49 5.49 -17.45 -11.33
N VAL A 50 4.75 -16.79 -10.44
CA VAL A 50 5.31 -16.22 -9.21
C VAL A 50 4.46 -16.64 -8.03
N SER A 51 5.14 -17.08 -6.98
CA SER A 51 4.53 -17.47 -5.72
C SER A 51 4.55 -16.30 -4.76
N TYR A 52 3.39 -15.99 -4.19
CA TYR A 52 3.24 -15.00 -3.14
C TYR A 52 3.08 -15.69 -1.79
N SER A 53 3.75 -15.17 -0.78
CA SER A 53 3.77 -15.72 0.58
C SER A 53 3.28 -14.68 1.57
N VAL A 54 2.11 -14.92 2.17
CA VAL A 54 1.48 -14.08 3.18
C VAL A 54 1.74 -14.69 4.55
N HIS A 55 2.65 -14.11 5.32
CA HIS A 55 2.98 -14.52 6.67
C HIS A 55 2.05 -13.83 7.67
N VAL A 56 1.40 -14.65 8.48
CA VAL A 56 0.32 -14.27 9.37
C VAL A 56 0.81 -14.32 10.81
N SER A 57 1.21 -13.17 11.35
CA SER A 57 1.68 -13.07 12.75
C SER A 57 0.53 -13.24 13.76
N GLU A 58 0.85 -13.38 15.04
CA GLU A 58 -0.14 -13.55 16.12
C GLU A 58 -1.18 -12.43 16.15
N ASP A 59 -0.81 -11.22 15.74
CA ASP A 59 -1.66 -10.03 15.72
C ASP A 59 -2.53 -9.89 14.45
N TYR A 60 -2.69 -10.96 13.66
CA TYR A 60 -3.48 -10.92 12.43
C TYR A 60 -4.90 -10.33 12.61
N PRO A 61 -5.32 -9.38 11.76
CA PRO A 61 -4.66 -8.93 10.53
C PRO A 61 -3.66 -7.78 10.66
N ASP A 62 -3.46 -7.23 11.85
CA ASP A 62 -2.79 -5.94 12.07
C ASP A 62 -1.30 -5.95 11.73
N ASN A 63 -0.66 -7.12 11.69
CA ASN A 63 0.75 -7.24 11.30
C ASN A 63 0.98 -8.42 10.34
N THR A 64 0.64 -8.21 9.07
CA THR A 64 0.74 -9.23 8.02
C THR A 64 1.87 -8.88 7.06
N TYR A 65 2.74 -9.85 6.77
CA TYR A 65 3.87 -9.67 5.85
C TYR A 65 3.60 -10.40 4.54
N VAL A 66 3.92 -9.78 3.41
CA VAL A 66 3.73 -10.36 2.08
C VAL A 66 5.04 -10.26 1.31
N SER A 67 5.51 -11.38 0.78
CA SER A 67 6.68 -11.46 -0.10
C SER A 67 6.33 -12.21 -1.39
N SER A 68 7.23 -12.15 -2.37
CA SER A 68 7.10 -12.84 -3.66
C SER A 68 8.36 -13.61 -3.97
N SER A 69 8.23 -14.72 -4.69
CA SER A 69 9.38 -15.55 -5.10
C SER A 69 10.26 -14.93 -6.17
N GLU A 70 9.83 -13.83 -6.81
CA GLU A 70 10.62 -13.11 -7.81
C GLU A 70 11.52 -12.05 -7.15
N ASN A 71 11.08 -11.48 -6.02
CA ASN A 71 11.88 -10.56 -5.22
C ASN A 71 11.68 -10.80 -3.72
N ASP A 72 12.60 -11.55 -3.11
CA ASP A 72 12.58 -11.88 -1.68
C ASP A 72 13.02 -10.71 -0.77
N GLU A 73 13.65 -9.67 -1.33
CA GLU A 73 14.07 -8.48 -0.57
C GLU A 73 12.90 -7.52 -0.31
N ASP A 74 11.92 -7.47 -1.22
CA ASP A 74 10.73 -6.65 -1.05
C ASP A 74 9.70 -7.38 -0.18
N VAL A 75 9.58 -6.94 1.07
CA VAL A 75 8.51 -7.41 1.97
C VAL A 75 7.53 -6.27 2.23
N LEU A 76 6.26 -6.51 1.88
CA LEU A 76 5.15 -5.62 2.21
C LEU A 76 4.62 -5.94 3.61
N VAL A 77 4.52 -4.92 4.45
CA VAL A 77 3.81 -5.01 5.74
C VAL A 77 2.46 -4.33 5.58
N THR A 78 1.39 -4.98 6.02
CA THR A 78 0.02 -4.47 5.90
C THR A 78 -0.84 -4.91 7.08
N THR A 79 -1.90 -4.14 7.37
CA THR A 79 -2.96 -4.43 8.34
C THR A 79 -4.20 -5.06 7.67
N GLU A 80 -4.12 -5.33 6.37
CA GLU A 80 -5.22 -5.86 5.58
C GLU A 80 -5.37 -7.38 5.77
N PRO A 81 -6.60 -7.93 5.76
CA PRO A 81 -6.80 -9.37 5.81
C PRO A 81 -6.46 -10.03 4.47
N ILE A 82 -6.18 -11.33 4.51
CA ILE A 82 -5.79 -12.18 3.36
C ILE A 82 -6.67 -11.96 2.11
N PRO A 83 -8.02 -11.85 2.19
CA PRO A 83 -8.84 -11.70 1.00
C PRO A 83 -8.65 -10.35 0.30
N VAL A 84 -8.35 -9.30 1.08
CA VAL A 84 -8.07 -7.95 0.57
C VAL A 84 -6.70 -7.94 -0.10
N ILE A 85 -5.68 -8.49 0.56
CA ILE A 85 -4.33 -8.66 0.00
C ILE A 85 -4.39 -9.41 -1.34
N PHE A 86 -5.07 -10.56 -1.36
CA PHE A 86 -5.25 -11.37 -2.56
C PHE A 86 -5.94 -10.58 -3.68
N HIS A 87 -7.04 -9.88 -3.35
CA HIS A 87 -7.76 -9.08 -4.34
C HIS A 87 -6.89 -7.97 -4.93
N ARG A 88 -6.07 -7.32 -4.09
CA ARG A 88 -5.16 -6.26 -4.53
C ARG A 88 -4.12 -6.80 -5.51
N ILE A 89 -3.47 -7.91 -5.17
CA ILE A 89 -2.51 -8.60 -6.04
C ILE A 89 -3.17 -9.04 -7.34
N ALA A 90 -4.35 -9.67 -7.26
CA ALA A 90 -5.10 -10.12 -8.44
C ALA A 90 -5.51 -8.98 -9.37
N THR A 91 -5.89 -7.84 -8.81
CA THR A 91 -6.28 -6.66 -9.60
C THR A 91 -5.07 -6.02 -10.25
N GLU A 92 -3.94 -5.95 -9.55
CA GLU A 92 -2.74 -5.33 -10.10
C GLU A 92 -2.13 -6.15 -11.24
N LEU A 93 -2.07 -7.48 -11.09
CA LEU A 93 -1.57 -8.38 -12.13
C LEU A 93 -2.40 -8.29 -13.42
N ARG A 94 -3.71 -8.00 -13.31
CA ARG A 94 -4.57 -7.77 -14.47
C ARG A 94 -4.31 -6.45 -15.18
N LYS A 95 -3.89 -5.41 -14.45
CA LYS A 95 -3.67 -4.08 -15.03
C LYS A 95 -2.36 -4.01 -15.81
N THR A 96 -1.29 -4.54 -15.23
CA THR A 96 0.06 -4.34 -15.76
C THR A 96 0.54 -5.53 -16.61
N ASN A 97 -0.01 -6.73 -16.43
CA ASN A 97 0.59 -8.00 -16.90
C ASN A 97 2.06 -8.22 -16.46
N ASP A 98 2.59 -7.32 -15.64
CA ASP A 98 3.95 -7.35 -15.10
C ASP A 98 3.92 -7.96 -13.71
N ILE A 99 4.51 -9.14 -13.61
CA ILE A 99 4.49 -9.97 -12.41
C ILE A 99 5.33 -9.34 -11.27
N ASN A 100 6.27 -8.47 -11.63
CA ASN A 100 7.11 -7.67 -10.74
C ASN A 100 6.38 -6.54 -9.99
N CYS A 101 5.13 -6.21 -10.34
CA CYS A 101 4.52 -4.94 -9.90
C CYS A 101 3.87 -5.00 -8.49
N CYS A 102 3.54 -6.19 -7.98
CA CYS A 102 2.61 -6.32 -6.85
C CYS A 102 3.13 -5.83 -5.50
N LEU A 103 4.44 -5.90 -5.26
CA LEU A 103 5.07 -5.42 -4.02
C LEU A 103 5.60 -3.99 -4.15
N SER A 104 5.89 -3.55 -5.38
CA SER A 104 6.21 -2.15 -5.71
C SER A 104 5.06 -1.17 -5.45
N ILE A 105 3.85 -1.66 -5.16
CA ILE A 105 2.68 -0.87 -4.71
C ILE A 105 2.98 -0.08 -3.42
N LYS A 106 4.06 -0.38 -2.67
CA LYS A 106 4.57 0.53 -1.62
C LYS A 106 4.81 1.96 -2.13
N SER A 107 5.19 2.13 -3.40
CA SER A 107 5.48 3.46 -3.97
C SER A 107 4.23 4.32 -4.23
N LYS A 108 3.02 3.75 -4.28
CA LYS A 108 1.79 4.52 -4.55
C LYS A 108 0.91 4.76 -3.32
N LEU A 109 1.07 3.99 -2.24
CA LEU A 109 0.32 4.23 -1.00
C LEU A 109 1.10 5.07 0.04
N GLN A 110 2.43 5.18 -0.06
CA GLN A 110 3.20 6.22 0.65
C GLN A 110 3.39 7.51 -0.15
N LYS A 111 3.13 7.47 -1.46
CA LYS A 111 3.24 8.61 -2.38
C LYS A 111 1.86 8.97 -2.98
N GLU A 112 0.81 8.85 -2.18
CA GLU A 112 -0.39 9.69 -2.32
C GLU A 112 -0.26 10.87 -1.34
N ASN A 113 0.90 11.53 -1.41
CA ASN A 113 1.06 12.92 -1.05
C ASN A 113 2.17 13.44 -1.97
N GLY A 114 1.78 13.84 -3.18
CA GLY A 114 2.67 14.40 -4.20
C GLY A 114 3.25 13.37 -5.16
N GLU A 115 2.58 13.14 -6.28
CA GLU A 115 3.07 13.53 -7.61
C GLU A 115 2.25 12.81 -8.69
N GLU A 116 1.55 13.65 -9.44
CA GLU A 116 0.70 13.35 -10.56
C GLU A 116 1.44 12.58 -11.66
N SER A 117 0.69 11.66 -12.26
CA SER A 117 0.83 11.19 -13.63
C SER A 117 1.57 12.18 -14.56
N ARG A 118 2.67 11.76 -15.17
CA ARG A 118 3.03 12.20 -16.53
C ARG A 118 3.92 11.19 -17.23
N GLN A 119 3.27 10.41 -18.09
CA GLN A 119 3.89 9.61 -19.14
C GLN A 119 4.40 10.53 -20.24
N ASN A 120 5.66 10.96 -20.23
CA ASN A 120 6.25 11.63 -21.38
C ASN A 120 7.73 11.22 -21.51
N SER A 121 8.02 10.41 -22.51
CA SER A 121 9.37 10.12 -22.96
C SER A 121 10.02 11.38 -23.55
N THR A 122 11.36 11.42 -23.43
CA THR A 122 12.33 11.93 -24.43
C THR A 122 13.13 13.19 -24.08
N VAL A 123 14.46 13.00 -24.17
CA VAL A 123 15.56 13.92 -24.55
C VAL A 123 16.18 14.83 -23.48
N GLU A 124 17.33 14.34 -22.97
CA GLU A 124 18.71 14.88 -22.98
C GLU A 124 18.99 16.41 -22.98
N GLU A 125 20.17 16.69 -22.39
CA GLU A 125 21.10 17.82 -22.54
C GLU A 125 21.03 18.99 -21.54
N ASP A 126 21.88 18.83 -20.52
CA ASP A 126 23.03 19.68 -20.21
C ASP A 126 22.80 21.07 -19.59
N SER A 127 23.20 21.22 -18.33
CA SER A 127 23.56 22.53 -17.78
C SER A 127 24.62 22.36 -16.69
N GLU A 128 25.88 22.51 -17.10
CA GLU A 128 27.02 22.79 -16.22
C GLU A 128 26.79 24.13 -15.49
N GLY A 129 27.24 24.27 -14.24
CA GLY A 129 27.21 25.60 -13.61
C GLY A 129 27.35 25.65 -12.09
N ASP A 130 28.54 25.27 -11.63
CA ASP A 130 29.30 25.90 -10.54
C ASP A 130 28.69 26.08 -9.12
N ASN A 131 29.43 25.52 -8.18
CA ASN A 131 29.29 25.60 -6.75
C ASN A 131 30.15 26.76 -6.25
N ASP A 132 29.57 27.78 -5.61
CA ASP A 132 30.15 28.54 -4.49
C ASP A 132 29.30 29.77 -4.15
N SER A 133 28.60 29.78 -3.00
CA SER A 133 28.52 30.95 -2.10
C SER A 133 27.82 30.58 -0.78
N GLU A 134 28.65 30.46 0.23
CA GLU A 134 28.39 30.74 1.63
C GLU A 134 27.52 31.99 1.87
N GLU A 135 26.26 31.84 2.27
CA GLU A 135 25.54 32.88 3.02
C GLU A 135 24.42 32.30 3.88
N PHE A 136 24.74 32.06 5.16
CA PHE A 136 23.74 31.88 6.20
C PHE A 136 23.05 33.23 6.46
N TYR A 137 21.88 33.44 5.87
CA TYR A 137 20.91 34.40 6.38
C TYR A 137 19.64 33.68 6.82
N TYR A 138 19.44 33.64 8.14
CA TYR A 138 18.13 33.41 8.75
C TYR A 138 17.20 34.54 8.30
N GLY A 139 16.49 34.30 7.20
CA GLY A 139 15.55 35.23 6.59
C GLY A 139 14.51 34.47 5.78
N GLY A 140 13.81 33.53 6.43
CA GLY A 140 12.73 32.78 5.81
C GLY A 140 11.54 33.68 5.48
N GLN A 141 11.58 34.34 4.32
CA GLN A 141 10.38 34.66 3.57
C GLN A 141 10.10 33.50 2.63
N VAL A 142 9.18 32.62 3.03
CA VAL A 142 8.53 31.67 2.13
C VAL A 142 7.10 32.13 1.89
N ASN A 143 6.81 32.23 0.61
CA ASN A 143 5.57 32.59 -0.06
C ASN A 143 4.32 31.98 0.62
N TYR A 144 3.36 32.84 0.98
CA TYR A 144 2.00 32.42 1.36
C TYR A 144 1.25 31.98 0.10
N ASP A 145 1.49 30.76 -0.33
CA ASP A 145 0.55 30.02 -1.17
C ASP A 145 0.57 28.54 -0.77
N GLY A 146 0.44 28.33 0.55
CA GLY A 146 0.13 27.03 1.10
C GLY A 146 -1.36 26.80 0.97
N GLU A 147 -1.80 26.33 -0.20
CA GLU A 147 -3.07 25.62 -0.33
C GLU A 147 -2.93 24.30 0.46
N LEU A 148 -2.94 24.44 1.79
CA LEU A 148 -2.95 23.36 2.75
C LEU A 148 -4.27 22.62 2.54
N HIS A 149 -4.22 21.56 1.75
CA HIS A 149 -5.27 20.55 1.63
C HIS A 149 -5.82 20.27 3.03
N LYS A 150 -7.00 20.83 3.34
CA LYS A 150 -7.58 20.72 4.67
C LYS A 150 -7.98 19.27 4.86
N HIS A 151 -7.24 18.56 5.71
CA HIS A 151 -7.57 17.19 6.04
C HIS A 151 -9.00 17.16 6.61
N PRO A 152 -9.92 16.33 6.08
CA PRO A 152 -11.32 16.35 6.50
C PRO A 152 -11.48 16.07 8.02
N GLN A 153 -10.57 15.28 8.58
CA GLN A 153 -10.50 15.06 10.03
C GLN A 153 -10.13 16.33 10.81
N LEU A 154 -9.18 17.13 10.29
CA LEU A 154 -8.76 18.36 10.95
C LEU A 154 -9.89 19.40 10.96
N GLU A 155 -10.70 19.50 9.90
CA GLU A 155 -11.88 20.36 9.90
C GLU A 155 -12.93 19.92 10.92
N ALA A 156 -13.20 18.61 11.00
CA ALA A 156 -14.11 18.05 11.98
C ALA A 156 -13.66 18.36 13.42
N ASP A 157 -12.38 18.16 13.71
CA ASP A 157 -11.80 18.40 15.03
C ASP A 157 -11.83 19.90 15.39
N LEU A 158 -11.47 20.78 14.44
CA LEU A 158 -11.53 22.24 14.64
C LEU A 158 -12.96 22.73 14.85
N SER A 159 -13.94 22.14 14.13
CA SER A 159 -15.36 22.44 14.32
C SER A 159 -15.84 21.98 15.70
N ALA A 160 -15.48 20.77 16.13
CA ALA A 160 -15.81 20.26 17.45
C ALA A 160 -15.23 21.15 18.57
N VAL A 161 -13.98 21.61 18.41
CA VAL A 161 -13.36 22.54 19.36
C VAL A 161 -14.12 23.86 19.42
N ARG A 162 -14.56 24.41 18.27
CA ARG A 162 -15.35 25.64 18.23
C ARG A 162 -16.75 25.47 18.81
N GLU A 163 -17.35 24.29 18.68
CA GLU A 163 -18.64 23.97 19.29
C GLU A 163 -18.55 23.93 20.83
N ILE A 164 -17.46 23.34 21.36
CA ILE A 164 -17.27 23.18 22.80
C ILE A 164 -16.78 24.47 23.47
N TYR A 165 -15.84 25.18 22.84
CA TYR A 165 -15.10 26.30 23.47
C TYR A 165 -15.36 27.66 22.82
N GLY A 166 -16.18 27.71 21.77
CA GLY A 166 -16.58 28.93 21.08
C GLY A 166 -15.75 29.28 19.84
N PRO A 167 -16.20 30.25 19.04
CA PRO A 167 -15.66 30.53 17.70
C PRO A 167 -14.18 30.94 17.68
N HIS A 168 -13.68 31.48 18.80
CA HIS A 168 -12.31 31.96 18.95
C HIS A 168 -11.35 30.91 19.55
N ALA A 169 -11.83 29.69 19.81
CA ALA A 169 -11.03 28.65 20.44
C ALA A 169 -9.84 28.19 19.58
N VAL A 170 -9.85 28.49 18.28
CA VAL A 170 -8.78 28.14 17.35
C VAL A 170 -8.36 29.39 16.58
N SER A 171 -7.11 29.82 16.77
CA SER A 171 -6.45 30.81 15.91
C SER A 171 -5.27 30.15 15.21
N LEU A 172 -5.23 30.25 13.88
CA LEU A 172 -4.00 30.02 13.13
C LEU A 172 -3.06 31.19 13.46
N ARG A 173 -1.78 30.93 13.66
CA ARG A 173 -0.77 31.91 14.04
C ARG A 173 0.39 31.86 13.06
#